data_AF-A0A1G9J271-F1
#
_entry.id   AF-A0A1G9J271-F1
#
_cell.length_a   1.000
_cell.length_b   1.000
_cell.length_c   1.000
_cell.angle_alpha   90.00
_cell.angle_beta   90.00
_cell.angle_gamma   90.00
#
_symmetry.space_group_name_H-M   'P 1'
#
loop_
_entity.id
_entity.type
_entity.pdbx_description
1 polymer ?
#
loop_
_entity_poly.entity_id
_entity_poly.type
_entity_poly.pdbx_seq_one_letter_code
_entity_poly.pdbx_strand_id
1 'polypeptide(L)'
;MIKDFALRHNNYLRVAPLPHFVLGLCIGMIVTLGWLAAEFYRDGHSLGFVTSVAIALSWTTGAFFSVADIISRHREYLRIRKMLADKGYSEKIFKAVAASRCQRDAAIWAAKQTGYGCMAKKVYHSLGYRWYHLMPDVLVKNPFRVFTPSFLKTAFRPGKNIKGE
;
A
#
# COMPACT_ATOMS: atom_id res chain seq x y z
N MET A 1 9.33 -26.08 -0.80
CA MET A 1 8.55 -25.62 -1.99
C MET A 1 7.11 -25.25 -1.67
N ILE A 2 6.21 -26.17 -1.27
CA ILE A 2 4.80 -25.82 -0.95
C ILE A 2 4.70 -24.93 0.31
N LYS A 3 5.48 -25.24 1.37
CA LYS A 3 5.54 -24.43 2.59
C LYS A 3 6.10 -23.03 2.33
N ASP A 4 7.13 -22.90 1.48
CA ASP A 4 7.69 -21.60 1.11
C ASP A 4 6.73 -20.77 0.28
N PHE A 5 6.01 -21.41 -0.64
CA PHE A 5 4.97 -20.76 -1.43
C PHE A 5 3.82 -20.28 -0.52
N ALA A 6 3.33 -21.14 0.37
CA ALA A 6 2.29 -20.79 1.34
C ALA A 6 2.74 -19.68 2.31
N LEU A 7 3.99 -19.72 2.79
CA LEU A 7 4.56 -18.64 3.62
C LEU A 7 4.70 -17.34 2.84
N ARG A 8 5.11 -17.40 1.57
CA ARG A 8 5.24 -16.21 0.71
C ARG A 8 3.86 -15.61 0.40
N HIS A 9 2.85 -16.43 0.17
CA HIS A 9 1.47 -16.01 -0.10
C HIS A 9 0.76 -15.47 1.16
N ASN A 10 0.90 -16.13 2.30
CA ASN A 10 0.35 -15.68 3.59
C ASN A 10 0.98 -14.33 4.02
N ASN A 11 2.27 -14.12 3.73
CA ASN A 11 2.91 -12.83 3.94
C ASN A 11 2.38 -11.74 2.98
N TYR A 12 1.93 -12.09 1.78
CA TYR A 12 1.37 -11.13 0.83
C TYR A 12 0.06 -10.50 1.34
N LEU A 13 -0.80 -11.30 1.98
CA LEU A 13 -2.04 -10.83 2.60
C LEU A 13 -1.78 -10.05 3.88
N ARG A 14 -0.88 -10.54 4.75
CA ARG A 14 -0.62 -9.95 6.07
C ARG A 14 0.17 -8.63 6.04
N VAL A 15 0.95 -8.39 4.99
CA VAL A 15 1.69 -7.14 4.80
C VAL A 15 0.77 -5.97 4.45
N ALA A 16 -0.36 -6.23 3.78
CA ALA A 16 -1.25 -5.20 3.24
C ALA A 16 -2.74 -5.51 3.44
N PRO A 17 -3.22 -5.76 4.68
CA PRO A 17 -4.60 -6.21 4.91
C PRO A 17 -5.63 -5.18 4.46
N LEU A 18 -5.39 -3.89 4.72
CA LEU A 18 -6.31 -2.81 4.33
C LEU A 18 -6.38 -2.64 2.80
N PRO A 19 -5.27 -2.58 2.05
CA PRO A 19 -5.33 -2.56 0.59
C PRO A 19 -6.04 -3.76 -0.05
N HIS A 20 -5.88 -4.98 0.52
CA HIS A 20 -6.63 -6.16 0.06
C HIS A 20 -8.13 -6.01 0.30
N PHE A 21 -8.52 -5.46 1.45
CA PHE A 21 -9.93 -5.18 1.75
C PHE A 21 -10.52 -4.14 0.79
N VAL A 22 -9.82 -3.03 0.54
CA VAL A 22 -10.24 -2.00 -0.41
C VAL A 22 -10.34 -2.57 -1.83
N LEU A 23 -9.37 -3.40 -2.25
CA LEU A 23 -9.43 -4.08 -3.55
C LEU A 23 -10.69 -4.94 -3.68
N GLY A 24 -11.04 -5.71 -2.63
CA GLY A 24 -12.26 -6.50 -2.60
C GLY A 24 -13.51 -5.65 -2.76
N LEU A 25 -13.59 -4.51 -2.06
CA LEU A 25 -14.69 -3.55 -2.23
C LEU A 25 -14.77 -2.99 -3.66
N CYS A 26 -13.63 -2.61 -4.25
CA CYS A 26 -13.60 -2.12 -5.63
C CYS A 26 -14.10 -3.18 -6.61
N ILE A 27 -13.67 -4.44 -6.47
CA ILE A 27 -14.13 -5.54 -7.32
C ILE A 27 -15.63 -5.77 -7.15
N GLY A 28 -16.15 -5.79 -5.91
CA GLY A 28 -17.58 -5.93 -5.65
C GLY A 28 -18.40 -4.81 -6.30
N MET A 29 -17.94 -3.56 -6.22
CA MET A 29 -18.58 -2.42 -6.88
C MET A 29 -18.54 -2.52 -8.41
N ILE A 30 -17.42 -2.98 -8.99
CA ILE A 30 -17.30 -3.16 -10.44
C ILE A 30 -18.29 -4.22 -10.94
N VAL A 31 -18.40 -5.36 -10.23
CA VAL A 31 -19.32 -6.44 -10.61
C VAL A 31 -20.78 -6.00 -10.50
N THR A 32 -21.15 -5.36 -9.39
CA THR A 32 -22.54 -4.88 -9.17
C THR A 32 -22.94 -3.79 -10.16
N LEU A 33 -22.07 -2.84 -10.46
CA LEU A 33 -22.32 -1.81 -11.46
C LEU A 33 -22.32 -2.36 -12.89
N GLY A 34 -21.50 -3.36 -13.17
CA GLY A 34 -21.51 -4.08 -14.46
C GLY A 34 -22.83 -4.83 -14.67
N TRP A 35 -23.36 -5.47 -13.63
CA TRP A 35 -24.67 -6.09 -13.64
C TRP A 35 -25.78 -5.06 -13.89
N LEU A 36 -25.78 -3.97 -13.13
CA LEU A 36 -26.75 -2.88 -13.27
C LEU A 36 -26.71 -2.23 -14.66
N ALA A 37 -25.51 -2.06 -15.23
CA ALA A 37 -25.35 -1.56 -16.60
C ALA A 37 -25.98 -2.51 -17.62
N ALA A 38 -25.82 -3.84 -17.45
CA ALA A 38 -26.43 -4.82 -18.34
C ALA A 38 -27.97 -4.78 -18.28
N GLU A 39 -28.56 -4.58 -17.09
CA GLU A 39 -30.01 -4.38 -16.93
C GLU A 39 -30.49 -3.12 -17.65
N PHE A 40 -29.83 -1.97 -17.43
CA PHE A 40 -30.20 -0.73 -18.12
C PHE A 40 -30.05 -0.81 -19.63
N TYR A 41 -29.05 -1.54 -20.12
CA TYR A 41 -28.89 -1.79 -21.55
C TYR A 41 -30.06 -2.61 -22.11
N ARG A 42 -30.47 -3.68 -21.40
CA ARG A 42 -31.59 -4.53 -21.80
C ARG A 42 -32.91 -3.76 -21.83
N ASP A 43 -33.12 -2.88 -20.87
CA ASP A 43 -34.36 -2.11 -20.73
C ASP A 43 -34.37 -0.83 -21.62
N GLY A 44 -33.30 -0.61 -22.42
CA GLY A 44 -33.19 0.52 -23.35
C GLY A 44 -32.87 1.87 -22.71
N HIS A 45 -32.54 1.90 -21.41
CA HIS A 45 -32.22 3.11 -20.67
C HIS A 45 -30.76 3.54 -20.87
N SER A 46 -30.50 4.30 -21.94
CA SER A 46 -29.14 4.72 -22.32
C SER A 46 -28.41 5.54 -21.25
N LEU A 47 -29.12 6.42 -20.52
CA LEU A 47 -28.51 7.26 -19.48
C LEU A 47 -28.08 6.42 -18.26
N GLY A 48 -28.94 5.50 -17.82
CA GLY A 48 -28.62 4.55 -16.75
C GLY A 48 -27.37 3.73 -17.09
N PHE A 49 -27.33 3.17 -18.30
CA PHE A 49 -26.17 2.43 -18.79
C PHE A 49 -24.88 3.26 -18.74
N VAL A 50 -24.86 4.46 -19.34
CA VAL A 50 -23.65 5.31 -19.41
C VAL A 50 -23.17 5.70 -18.02
N THR A 51 -24.08 6.07 -17.12
CA THR A 51 -23.71 6.45 -15.75
C THR A 51 -23.14 5.28 -14.95
N SER A 52 -23.75 4.09 -15.01
CA SER A 52 -23.25 2.88 -14.36
C SER A 52 -21.86 2.49 -14.86
N VAL A 53 -21.62 2.56 -16.19
CA VAL A 53 -20.31 2.29 -16.79
C VAL A 53 -19.27 3.32 -16.34
N ALA A 54 -19.60 4.62 -16.35
CA ALA A 54 -18.68 5.66 -15.92
C ALA A 54 -18.24 5.49 -14.45
N ILE A 55 -19.18 5.15 -13.56
CA ILE A 55 -18.88 4.90 -12.15
C ILE A 55 -18.02 3.62 -12.03
N ALA A 56 -18.34 2.54 -12.75
CA ALA A 56 -17.54 1.31 -12.73
C ALA A 56 -16.08 1.54 -13.17
N LEU A 57 -15.86 2.42 -14.16
CA LEU A 57 -14.50 2.81 -14.57
C LEU A 57 -13.73 3.52 -13.44
N SER A 58 -14.38 4.40 -12.67
CA SER A 58 -13.71 5.05 -11.53
C SER A 58 -13.29 4.04 -10.44
N TRP A 59 -14.11 3.02 -10.17
CA TRP A 59 -13.77 1.95 -9.24
C TRP A 59 -12.63 1.06 -9.75
N THR A 60 -12.52 0.91 -11.07
CA THR A 60 -11.40 0.20 -11.71
C THR A 60 -10.08 0.91 -11.45
N THR A 61 -10.07 2.25 -11.50
CA THR A 61 -8.89 3.04 -11.09
C THR A 61 -8.54 2.83 -9.62
N GLY A 62 -9.54 2.78 -8.73
CA GLY A 62 -9.33 2.45 -7.30
C GLY A 62 -8.75 1.06 -7.07
N ALA A 63 -9.23 0.05 -7.80
CA ALA A 63 -8.69 -1.30 -7.78
C ALA A 63 -7.21 -1.33 -8.22
N PHE A 64 -6.89 -0.61 -9.31
CA PHE A 64 -5.52 -0.49 -9.80
C PHE A 64 -4.57 0.11 -8.74
N PHE A 65 -4.96 1.22 -8.10
CA PHE A 65 -4.14 1.82 -7.04
C PHE A 65 -4.01 0.91 -5.81
N SER A 66 -5.04 0.14 -5.48
CA SER A 66 -4.98 -0.84 -4.39
C SER A 66 -3.97 -1.95 -4.68
N VAL A 67 -3.98 -2.50 -5.90
CA VAL A 67 -2.98 -3.49 -6.34
C VAL A 67 -1.57 -2.89 -6.32
N ALA A 68 -1.40 -1.66 -6.82
CA ALA A 68 -0.11 -0.97 -6.80
C ALA A 68 0.42 -0.78 -5.36
N ASP A 69 -0.45 -0.42 -4.40
CA ASP A 69 -0.08 -0.28 -2.99
C ASP A 69 0.34 -1.63 -2.37
N ILE A 70 -0.42 -2.70 -2.64
CA ILE A 70 -0.08 -4.06 -2.17
C ILE A 70 1.33 -4.46 -2.65
N ILE A 71 1.61 -4.27 -3.94
CA ILE A 71 2.91 -4.61 -4.54
C ILE A 71 4.04 -3.76 -3.91
N SER A 72 3.81 -2.47 -3.73
CA SER A 72 4.79 -1.55 -3.12
C SER A 72 5.17 -2.00 -1.70
N ARG A 73 4.17 -2.28 -0.85
CA ARG A 73 4.39 -2.76 0.52
C ARG A 73 5.12 -4.10 0.55
N HIS A 74 4.77 -5.03 -0.35
CA HIS A 74 5.41 -6.34 -0.39
C HIS A 74 6.90 -6.26 -0.80
N ARG A 75 7.23 -5.42 -1.79
CA ARG A 75 8.62 -5.17 -2.20
C ARG A 75 9.43 -4.58 -1.06
N GLU A 76 8.87 -3.60 -0.35
CA GLU A 76 9.56 -2.96 0.77
C GLU A 76 9.74 -3.92 1.95
N TYR A 77 8.74 -4.75 2.25
CA TYR A 77 8.85 -5.82 3.24
C TYR A 77 10.03 -6.77 2.93
N LEU A 78 10.11 -7.28 1.69
CA LEU A 78 11.19 -8.19 1.30
C LEU A 78 12.57 -7.54 1.42
N ARG A 79 12.68 -6.28 1.00
CA ARG A 79 13.91 -5.49 1.08
C ARG A 79 14.37 -5.31 2.52
N ILE A 80 13.48 -4.87 3.41
CA ILE A 80 13.82 -4.63 4.82
C ILE A 80 14.13 -5.95 5.52
N ARG A 81 13.35 -7.01 5.25
CA ARG A 81 13.61 -8.34 5.83
C ARG A 81 15.00 -8.85 5.47
N LYS A 82 15.42 -8.68 4.21
CA LYS A 82 16.77 -9.02 3.77
C LYS A 82 17.83 -8.19 4.49
N MET A 83 17.64 -6.87 4.60
CA MET A 83 18.59 -6.00 5.32
C MET A 83 18.73 -6.39 6.80
N LEU A 84 17.64 -6.75 7.47
CA LEU A 84 17.65 -7.19 8.86
C LEU A 84 18.30 -8.58 9.03
N ALA A 85 18.12 -9.48 8.06
CA ALA A 85 18.78 -10.78 8.07
C ALA A 85 20.30 -10.65 7.84
N ASP A 86 20.72 -9.78 6.92
CA ASP A 86 22.13 -9.63 6.54
C ASP A 86 22.94 -8.80 7.57
N LYS A 87 22.33 -7.75 8.14
CA LYS A 87 23.04 -6.75 8.97
C LYS A 87 22.59 -6.72 10.43
N GLY A 88 21.58 -7.49 10.79
CA GLY A 88 20.93 -7.40 12.10
C GLY A 88 20.15 -6.10 12.29
N TYR A 89 19.86 -5.78 13.54
CA TYR A 89 19.12 -4.58 13.92
C TYR A 89 19.93 -3.30 13.70
N SER A 90 19.32 -2.30 13.07
CA SER A 90 19.85 -0.93 13.01
C SER A 90 18.72 0.08 12.89
N GLU A 91 18.70 1.08 13.79
CA GLU A 91 17.72 2.17 13.73
C GLU A 91 17.72 2.92 12.40
N LYS A 92 18.88 3.02 11.75
CA LYS A 92 19.03 3.71 10.46
C LYS A 92 18.15 3.09 9.38
N ILE A 93 17.92 1.77 9.43
CA ILE A 93 17.05 1.06 8.49
C ILE A 93 15.61 1.57 8.63
N PHE A 94 15.12 1.69 9.87
CA PHE A 94 13.75 2.13 10.16
C PHE A 94 13.56 3.63 9.90
N LYS A 95 14.54 4.46 10.24
CA LYS A 95 14.52 5.90 9.93
C LYS A 95 14.46 6.16 8.42
N ALA A 96 15.18 5.38 7.62
CA ALA A 96 15.19 5.52 6.16
C ALA A 96 13.84 5.19 5.49
N VAL A 97 12.96 4.45 6.16
CA VAL A 97 11.65 4.01 5.64
C VAL A 97 10.48 4.58 6.45
N ALA A 98 10.71 5.74 7.08
CA ALA A 98 9.71 6.42 7.90
C ALA A 98 8.75 7.31 7.11
N ALA A 99 9.02 7.60 5.83
CA ALA A 99 8.37 8.68 5.08
C ALA A 99 6.87 8.48 4.81
N SER A 100 6.40 7.22 4.73
CA SER A 100 4.97 6.91 4.48
C SER A 100 4.48 5.77 5.35
N ARG A 101 3.16 5.73 5.60
CA ARG A 101 2.53 4.65 6.37
C ARG A 101 2.79 3.27 5.74
N CYS A 102 2.70 3.15 4.41
CA CYS A 102 2.94 1.90 3.70
C CYS A 102 4.34 1.34 3.97
N GLN A 103 5.36 2.20 3.98
CA GLN A 103 6.74 1.82 4.31
C GLN A 103 6.89 1.43 5.79
N ARG A 104 6.29 2.19 6.71
CA ARG A 104 6.31 1.88 8.15
C ARG A 104 5.64 0.54 8.46
N ASP A 105 4.45 0.28 7.89
CA ASP A 105 3.72 -0.97 8.07
C ASP A 105 4.54 -2.17 7.54
N ALA A 106 5.12 -2.04 6.34
CA ALA A 106 6.00 -3.06 5.76
C ALA A 106 7.24 -3.31 6.63
N ALA A 107 7.85 -2.26 7.16
CA ALA A 107 9.02 -2.34 8.03
C ALA A 107 8.71 -3.01 9.39
N ILE A 108 7.57 -2.68 9.99
CA ILE A 108 7.11 -3.31 11.24
C ILE A 108 6.85 -4.80 10.99
N TRP A 109 6.23 -5.16 9.86
CA TRP A 109 6.00 -6.57 9.53
C TRP A 109 7.32 -7.33 9.29
N ALA A 110 8.25 -6.73 8.55
CA ALA A 110 9.59 -7.28 8.35
C ALA A 110 10.30 -7.53 9.68
N ALA A 111 10.27 -6.54 10.58
CA ALA A 111 10.89 -6.65 11.90
C ALA A 111 10.23 -7.70 12.79
N LYS A 112 8.90 -7.87 12.72
CA LYS A 112 8.22 -8.96 13.46
C LYS A 112 8.72 -10.34 13.04
N GLN A 113 8.95 -10.54 11.74
CA GLN A 113 9.43 -11.82 11.20
C GLN A 113 10.89 -12.13 11.58
N THR A 114 11.71 -11.10 11.86
CA THR A 114 13.11 -11.25 12.25
C THR A 114 13.35 -11.06 13.76
N GLY A 115 12.30 -11.00 14.58
CA GLY A 115 12.40 -10.83 16.04
C GLY A 115 12.63 -9.39 16.55
N TYR A 116 12.71 -8.39 15.66
CA TYR A 116 12.96 -6.98 16.00
C TYR A 116 11.68 -6.11 16.08
N GLY A 117 10.49 -6.73 16.04
CA GLY A 117 9.22 -6.00 15.93
C GLY A 117 8.98 -4.96 17.03
N CYS A 118 9.34 -5.26 18.28
CA CYS A 118 9.20 -4.32 19.40
C CYS A 118 10.14 -3.11 19.23
N MET A 119 11.37 -3.33 18.76
CA MET A 119 12.33 -2.26 18.53
C MET A 119 11.88 -1.34 17.38
N ALA A 120 11.40 -1.92 16.28
CA ALA A 120 10.86 -1.14 15.15
C ALA A 120 9.70 -0.22 15.59
N LYS A 121 8.77 -0.74 16.40
CA LYS A 121 7.69 0.08 16.96
C LYS A 121 8.20 1.21 17.84
N LYS A 122 9.19 0.93 18.71
CA LYS A 122 9.81 1.96 19.56
C LYS A 122 10.45 3.07 18.73
N VAL A 123 11.15 2.73 17.64
CA VAL A 123 11.75 3.73 16.72
C VAL A 123 10.67 4.61 16.09
N TYR A 124 9.58 4.04 15.55
CA TYR A 124 8.53 4.88 14.97
C TYR A 124 7.78 5.71 16.02
N HIS A 125 7.61 5.18 17.23
CA HIS A 125 6.99 5.91 18.33
C HIS A 125 7.85 7.09 18.80
N SER A 126 9.18 6.93 18.83
CA SER A 126 10.13 8.01 19.18
C SER A 126 10.24 9.07 18.09
N LEU A 127 10.03 8.71 16.83
CA LEU A 127 9.89 9.64 15.71
C LEU A 127 8.54 10.40 15.69
N GLY A 128 7.65 10.14 16.66
CA GLY A 128 6.35 10.80 16.77
C GLY A 128 5.22 10.13 15.97
N TYR A 129 5.49 9.06 15.24
CA TYR A 129 4.43 8.35 14.51
C TYR A 129 3.52 7.58 15.47
N ARG A 130 2.25 7.55 15.08
CA ARG A 130 1.16 6.85 15.79
C ARG A 130 0.32 6.11 14.75
N TRP A 131 -0.49 5.17 15.20
CA TRP A 131 -1.29 4.33 14.32
C TRP A 131 -2.27 5.14 13.43
N TYR A 132 -2.70 6.32 13.90
CA TYR A 132 -3.60 7.25 13.20
C TYR A 132 -2.89 8.22 12.24
N HIS A 133 -1.55 8.25 12.20
CA HIS A 133 -0.81 9.07 11.23
C HIS A 133 -0.82 8.40 9.86
N LEU A 134 -1.90 8.62 9.12
CA LEU A 134 -2.14 8.10 7.78
C LEU A 134 -1.36 8.87 6.71
N MET A 135 -1.33 10.19 6.82
CA MET A 135 -0.71 11.04 5.79
C MET A 135 0.83 10.99 5.87
N PRO A 136 1.52 10.88 4.73
CA PRO A 136 2.95 11.14 4.63
C PRO A 136 3.27 12.55 5.13
N ASP A 137 4.39 12.72 5.84
CA ASP A 137 4.78 14.02 6.42
C ASP A 137 4.96 15.10 5.35
N VAL A 138 5.34 14.67 4.14
CA VAL A 138 5.48 15.54 2.98
C VAL A 138 4.15 16.17 2.59
N LEU A 139 3.04 15.45 2.72
CA LEU A 139 1.69 15.95 2.42
C LEU A 139 1.12 16.79 3.55
N VAL A 140 1.46 16.47 4.80
CA VAL A 140 1.11 17.32 5.95
C VAL A 140 1.76 18.70 5.81
N LYS A 141 3.02 18.76 5.33
CA LYS A 141 3.74 20.02 5.10
C LYS A 141 3.28 20.75 3.85
N ASN A 142 2.92 20.04 2.78
CA ASN A 142 2.42 20.65 1.55
C ASN A 142 1.43 19.71 0.83
N PRO A 143 0.12 19.94 0.96
CA PRO A 143 -0.92 19.10 0.38
C PRO A 143 -0.86 19.01 -1.16
N PHE A 144 -0.44 20.07 -1.84
CA PHE A 144 -0.41 20.14 -3.30
C PHE A 144 0.70 19.29 -3.93
N ARG A 145 1.60 18.71 -3.12
CA ARG A 145 2.70 17.88 -3.60
C ARG A 145 2.26 16.50 -4.11
N VAL A 146 1.01 16.10 -3.90
CA VAL A 146 0.47 14.83 -4.44
C VAL A 146 0.53 14.75 -5.97
N PHE A 147 0.45 15.89 -6.66
CA PHE A 147 0.39 15.94 -8.12
C PHE A 147 1.77 16.00 -8.79
N THR A 148 2.87 15.99 -8.02
CA THR A 148 4.20 16.03 -8.63
C THR A 148 4.67 14.63 -9.02
N PRO A 149 5.26 14.45 -10.23
CA PRO A 149 5.77 13.16 -10.68
C PRO A 149 6.86 12.60 -9.75
N SER A 150 7.58 13.47 -9.04
CA SER A 150 8.55 13.08 -8.00
C SER A 150 7.89 12.40 -6.79
N PHE A 151 6.68 12.81 -6.40
CA PHE A 151 5.95 12.20 -5.29
C PHE A 151 5.46 10.81 -5.67
N LEU A 152 4.84 10.66 -6.85
CA LEU A 152 4.42 9.37 -7.40
C LEU A 152 5.59 8.39 -7.53
N LYS A 153 6.74 8.85 -8.03
CA LYS A 153 7.95 8.01 -8.12
C LYS A 153 8.40 7.54 -6.74
N THR A 154 8.40 8.40 -5.73
CA THR A 154 8.82 8.02 -4.36
C THR A 154 7.80 7.09 -3.68
N ALA A 155 6.51 7.31 -3.91
CA ALA A 155 5.42 6.51 -3.33
C ALA A 155 5.36 5.09 -3.93
N PHE A 156 5.55 4.95 -5.24
CA PHE A 156 5.36 3.69 -5.97
C PHE A 156 6.64 2.98 -6.42
N ARG A 157 7.80 3.67 -6.43
CA ARG A 157 9.12 3.08 -6.71
C ARG A 157 10.08 3.35 -5.54
N PRO A 158 10.07 2.50 -4.50
CA PRO A 158 11.06 2.60 -3.44
C PRO A 158 12.45 2.24 -3.99
N GLY A 159 13.29 3.26 -4.17
CA GLY A 159 14.66 3.11 -4.68
C GLY A 159 15.48 4.37 -4.39
N LYS A 160 16.51 4.19 -3.54
CA LYS A 160 17.52 5.15 -3.05
C LYS A 160 17.26 6.64 -3.34
N ASN A 161 16.70 7.33 -2.35
CA ASN A 161 17.16 8.69 -2.04
C ASN A 161 17.87 8.64 -0.70
N ILE A 162 19.15 8.26 -0.72
CA ILE A 162 20.09 8.70 0.29
C ILE A 162 20.44 10.13 -0.15
N LYS A 163 19.66 11.11 0.30
CA LYS A 163 20.23 12.45 0.48
C LYS A 163 20.78 12.44 1.89
N GLY A 164 22.08 12.16 1.97
CA GLY A 164 22.85 12.52 3.14
C GLY A 164 22.97 14.04 3.12
N GLU A 165 22.46 14.65 4.17
CA GLU A 165 22.89 15.90 4.79
C GLU A 165 22.35 15.85 6.24
#